data_AF-A0A0E0BQ12-F1
#
_entry.id   AF-A0A0E0BQ12-F1
#
_cell.length_a   1.000
_cell.length_b   1.000
_cell.length_c   1.000
_cell.angle_alpha   90.00
_cell.angle_beta   90.00
_cell.angle_gamma   90.00
#
_symmetry.space_group_name_H-M   'P 1'
#
loop_
_entity.id
_entity.type
_entity.pdbx_description
1 polymer ?
#
loop_
_entity_poly.entity_id
_entity_poly.type
_entity_poly.pdbx_seq_one_letter_code
_entity_poly.pdbx_strand_id
1 'polypeptide(L)'
;MEHGSVTDSTASTFSIVEEDHTLANSVRFVLNQDPRVAFCGYSIPHPADNKVNIRVQTTGDPAKDVLKDSLQDLMVMCQHVRGTFDTAVTQFRQNNPTGMNIDQNKKK
;
A
#
# COMPACT_ATOMS: atom_id res chain seq x y z
N MET A 1 14.87 11.35 6.96
CA MET A 1 15.83 12.19 6.23
C MET A 1 15.91 11.66 4.80
N GLU A 2 15.56 12.51 3.83
CA GLU A 2 15.63 12.21 2.39
C GLU A 2 17.10 12.19 1.96
N HIS A 3 17.56 11.06 1.42
CA HIS A 3 18.88 10.96 0.78
C HIS A 3 18.70 11.01 -0.75
N GLY A 4 18.14 12.11 -1.25
CA GLY A 4 18.17 12.46 -2.67
C GLY A 4 19.48 13.19 -2.97
N SER A 5 20.04 13.00 -4.17
CA SER A 5 21.08 13.92 -4.64
C SER A 5 20.41 15.28 -4.76
N VAL A 6 20.95 16.32 -4.10
CA VAL A 6 20.41 17.69 -4.13
C VAL A 6 20.24 18.23 -5.57
N THR A 7 20.86 17.57 -6.56
CA THR A 7 20.87 17.94 -7.97
C THR A 7 19.86 17.21 -8.86
N ASP A 8 19.25 16.10 -8.41
CA ASP A 8 18.34 15.28 -9.24
C ASP A 8 17.07 14.92 -8.46
N SER A 9 15.96 15.57 -8.82
CA SER A 9 14.63 15.33 -8.24
C SER A 9 13.93 14.11 -8.80
N THR A 10 14.41 13.52 -9.90
CA THR A 10 13.80 12.37 -10.58
C THR A 10 14.13 11.04 -9.90
N ALA A 11 15.12 11.01 -9.01
CA ALA A 11 15.60 9.80 -8.37
C ALA A 11 15.87 9.99 -6.87
N SER A 12 14.95 9.50 -6.03
CA SER A 12 15.04 9.62 -4.56
C SER A 12 14.87 8.27 -3.86
N THR A 13 15.49 8.17 -2.68
CA THR A 13 15.30 7.06 -1.74
C THR A 13 14.58 7.58 -0.50
N PHE A 14 13.40 7.04 -0.23
CA PHE A 14 12.53 7.41 0.88
C PHE A 14 12.64 6.38 1.99
N SER A 15 13.11 6.82 3.16
CA SER A 15 13.18 5.99 4.36
C SER A 15 11.91 6.18 5.18
N ILE A 16 11.09 5.14 5.26
CA ILE A 16 9.86 5.11 6.06
C ILE A 16 10.14 4.29 7.32
N VAL A 17 9.95 4.92 8.47
CA VAL A 17 10.17 4.31 9.80
C VAL A 17 8.86 3.71 10.30
N GLU A 18 8.96 2.69 11.14
CA GLU A 18 7.84 1.93 11.71
C GLU A 18 6.98 1.18 10.67
N GLU A 19 7.57 0.91 9.50
CA GLU A 19 6.92 0.22 8.40
C GLU A 19 7.76 -0.97 7.92
N ASP A 20 7.10 -1.94 7.30
CA ASP A 20 7.67 -3.20 6.85
C ASP A 20 7.21 -3.59 5.43
N HIS A 21 7.34 -4.88 5.09
CA HIS A 21 6.92 -5.44 3.81
C HIS A 21 5.46 -5.15 3.44
N THR A 22 4.59 -4.93 4.41
CA THR A 22 3.15 -4.73 4.19
C THR A 22 2.89 -3.48 3.37
N LEU A 23 3.34 -2.32 3.85
CA LEU A 23 3.23 -1.07 3.12
C LEU A 23 4.17 -1.08 1.90
N ALA A 24 5.41 -1.54 2.09
CA ALA A 24 6.44 -1.46 1.07
C ALA A 24 6.08 -2.22 -0.22
N ASN A 25 5.59 -3.46 -0.07
CA ASN A 25 5.20 -4.27 -1.22
C ASN A 25 3.95 -3.73 -1.92
N SER A 26 2.99 -3.22 -1.13
CA SER A 26 1.77 -2.62 -1.66
C SER A 26 2.08 -1.37 -2.50
N VAL A 27 2.89 -0.45 -1.97
CA VAL A 27 3.30 0.78 -2.68
C VAL A 27 4.17 0.44 -3.89
N ARG A 28 5.08 -0.52 -3.77
CA ARG A 28 5.90 -1.01 -4.89
C ARG A 28 5.03 -1.57 -6.02
N PHE A 29 3.92 -2.23 -5.71
CA PHE A 29 2.99 -2.69 -6.75
C PHE A 29 2.37 -1.51 -7.50
N VAL A 30 1.87 -0.49 -6.80
CA VAL A 30 1.24 0.69 -7.42
C VAL A 30 2.23 1.49 -8.26
N LEU A 31 3.42 1.74 -7.73
CA LEU A 31 4.49 2.45 -8.44
C LEU A 31 4.87 1.78 -9.76
N ASN A 32 4.84 0.44 -9.83
CA ASN A 32 5.16 -0.28 -11.08
C ASN A 32 4.07 -0.15 -12.15
N GLN A 33 2.85 0.30 -11.80
CA GLN A 33 1.79 0.53 -12.77
C GLN A 33 1.84 1.95 -13.35
N ASP A 34 2.55 2.88 -12.69
CA ASP A 34 2.67 4.25 -13.15
C ASP A 34 3.69 4.35 -14.31
N PRO A 35 3.28 4.77 -15.52
CA PRO A 35 4.18 4.88 -16.68
C PRO A 35 5.28 5.93 -16.49
N ARG A 36 5.17 6.83 -15.50
CA ARG A 36 6.20 7.82 -15.16
C ARG A 36 7.38 7.19 -14.44
N VAL A 37 7.21 5.99 -13.86
CA VAL A 37 8.24 5.29 -13.08
C VAL A 37 9.10 4.43 -14.00
N ALA A 38 10.40 4.73 -14.04
CA ALA A 38 11.39 3.92 -14.75
C ALA A 38 11.89 2.75 -13.89
N PHE A 39 12.01 2.96 -12.58
CA PHE A 39 12.44 1.94 -11.63
C PHE A 39 11.84 2.20 -10.24
N CYS A 40 11.35 1.14 -9.60
CA CYS A 40 11.05 1.18 -8.18
C CYS A 40 11.45 -0.13 -7.47
N GLY A 41 11.83 -0.01 -6.21
CA GLY A 41 12.17 -1.15 -5.37
C GLY A 41 12.21 -0.75 -3.90
N TYR A 42 12.16 -1.73 -3.02
CA TYR A 42 12.33 -1.48 -1.58
C TYR A 42 13.30 -2.47 -0.95
N SER A 43 13.91 -2.06 0.15
CA SER A 43 14.74 -2.93 0.98
C SER A 43 14.55 -2.61 2.45
N ILE A 44 14.65 -3.64 3.28
CA ILE A 44 14.76 -3.51 4.74
C ILE A 44 16.25 -3.64 5.07
N PRO A 45 16.91 -2.60 5.61
CA PRO A 45 18.35 -2.65 5.85
C PRO A 45 18.78 -3.78 6.79
N HIS A 46 17.96 -4.07 7.80
CA HIS A 46 18.20 -5.13 8.76
C HIS A 46 16.87 -5.62 9.35
N PRO A 47 16.64 -6.94 9.53
CA PRO A 47 15.36 -7.46 10.04
C PRO A 47 14.96 -6.96 11.44
N ALA A 48 15.92 -6.49 12.24
CA ALA A 48 15.67 -5.93 13.57
C ALA A 48 15.24 -4.44 13.53
N ASP A 49 15.41 -3.77 12.38
CA ASP A 49 15.01 -2.38 12.21
C ASP A 49 13.64 -2.33 11.53
N ASN A 50 12.67 -1.72 12.18
CA ASN A 50 11.37 -1.42 11.58
C ASN A 50 11.50 -0.19 10.67
N LYS A 51 12.24 -0.33 9.56
CA LYS A 51 12.44 0.72 8.57
C LYS A 51 12.56 0.12 7.18
N VAL A 52 11.82 0.71 6.24
CA VAL A 52 11.88 0.39 4.82
C VAL A 52 12.50 1.55 4.06
N ASN A 53 13.40 1.25 3.14
CA ASN A 53 13.88 2.20 2.15
C ASN A 53 13.20 1.92 0.81
N ILE A 54 12.44 2.88 0.28
CA ILE A 54 11.81 2.80 -1.05
C ILE A 54 12.61 3.66 -2.03
N ARG A 55 13.16 3.05 -3.07
CA ARG A 55 13.83 3.73 -4.18
C ARG A 55 12.81 3.96 -5.29
N VAL A 56 12.71 5.20 -5.75
CA VAL A 56 11.89 5.58 -6.92
C VAL A 56 12.77 6.34 -7.90
N GLN A 57 12.73 5.94 -9.16
CA GLN A 57 13.34 6.65 -10.28
C GLN A 57 12.28 6.83 -11.36
N THR A 58 12.09 8.06 -11.79
CA THR A 58 11.11 8.45 -12.78
C THR A 58 11.81 8.83 -14.09
N THR A 59 11.01 9.04 -15.14
CA THR A 59 11.52 9.48 -16.46
C THR A 59 11.65 10.99 -16.59
N GLY A 60 11.12 11.77 -15.63
CA GLY A 60 11.20 13.24 -15.66
C GLY A 60 10.51 13.95 -14.50
N ASP A 61 9.42 13.38 -13.98
CA ASP A 61 8.69 13.99 -12.86
C ASP A 61 9.41 13.83 -11.53
N PRO A 62 9.26 14.73 -10.55
CA PRO A 62 9.90 14.55 -9.25
C PRO A 62 9.44 13.26 -8.57
N ALA A 63 10.39 12.43 -8.13
CA ALA A 63 10.12 11.13 -7.50
C ALA A 63 9.22 11.25 -6.26
N LYS A 64 9.30 12.38 -5.54
CA LYS A 64 8.46 12.68 -4.38
C LYS A 64 6.98 12.81 -4.75
N ASP A 65 6.69 13.41 -5.90
CA ASP A 65 5.33 13.72 -6.33
C ASP A 65 4.70 12.43 -6.87
N VAL A 66 5.45 11.66 -7.66
CA VAL A 66 5.04 10.32 -8.14
C VAL A 66 4.79 9.35 -6.99
N LEU A 67 5.64 9.35 -5.94
CA LEU A 67 5.40 8.53 -4.75
C LEU A 67 4.11 8.95 -4.02
N LYS A 68 3.87 10.25 -3.90
CA LYS A 68 2.66 10.78 -3.25
C LYS A 68 1.39 10.39 -4.02
N ASP A 69 1.41 10.54 -5.34
CA ASP A 69 0.30 10.12 -6.21
C ASP A 69 0.04 8.62 -6.05
N SER A 70 1.09 7.80 -6.08
CA SER A 70 0.98 6.34 -5.91
C SER A 70 0.38 5.94 -4.54
N LEU A 71 0.71 6.67 -3.47
CA LEU A 71 0.11 6.45 -2.16
C LEU A 71 -1.38 6.82 -2.14
N GLN A 72 -1.75 7.91 -2.82
CA GLN A 72 -3.14 8.32 -2.96
C GLN A 72 -3.95 7.29 -3.76
N ASP A 73 -3.39 6.76 -4.85
CA ASP A 73 -4.00 5.70 -5.64
C ASP A 73 -4.19 4.41 -4.82
N LEU A 74 -3.19 4.04 -4.01
CA LEU A 74 -3.30 2.91 -3.09
C LEU A 74 -4.48 3.10 -2.11
N MET A 75 -4.66 4.30 -1.57
CA MET A 75 -5.80 4.61 -0.69
C MET A 75 -7.14 4.45 -1.41
N VAL A 76 -7.25 4.97 -2.64
CA VAL A 76 -8.47 4.86 -3.46
C VAL A 76 -8.78 3.40 -3.79
N MET A 77 -7.78 2.59 -4.14
CA MET A 77 -7.97 1.16 -4.36
C MET A 77 -8.48 0.44 -3.11
N CYS A 78 -7.90 0.71 -1.95
CA CYS A 78 -8.38 0.15 -0.68
C CYS A 78 -9.83 0.55 -0.37
N GLN A 79 -10.21 1.80 -0.66
CA GLN A 79 -11.58 2.26 -0.50
C GLN A 79 -12.54 1.54 -1.44
N HIS A 80 -12.14 1.32 -2.70
CA HIS A 80 -12.95 0.59 -3.68
C HIS A 80 -13.14 -0.88 -3.30
N VAL A 81 -12.06 -1.56 -2.88
CA VAL A 81 -12.12 -2.95 -2.41
C VAL A 81 -13.05 -3.07 -1.21
N ARG A 82 -12.93 -2.16 -0.23
CA ARG A 82 -13.80 -2.15 0.95
C ARG A 82 -15.27 -1.91 0.57
N GLY A 83 -15.57 -0.92 -0.25
CA GLY A 83 -16.95 -0.64 -0.67
C GLY A 83 -17.60 -1.80 -1.44
N THR A 84 -16.82 -2.44 -2.31
CA THR A 84 -17.28 -3.63 -3.05
C THR A 84 -17.54 -4.80 -2.10
N PHE A 85 -16.64 -5.03 -1.14
CA PHE A 85 -16.80 -6.07 -0.13
C PHE A 85 -18.02 -5.82 0.77
N ASP A 86 -18.21 -4.60 1.27
CA ASP A 86 -19.34 -4.23 2.12
C ASP A 86 -20.68 -4.42 1.37
N THR A 87 -20.71 -4.07 0.08
CA THR A 87 -21.87 -4.30 -0.79
C THR A 87 -22.17 -5.80 -0.94
N ALA A 88 -21.15 -6.61 -1.23
CA ALA A 88 -21.29 -8.06 -1.36
C ALA A 88 -21.74 -8.73 -0.05
N VAL A 89 -21.20 -8.30 1.09
CA VAL A 89 -21.62 -8.79 2.41
C VAL A 89 -23.06 -8.42 2.72
N THR A 90 -23.48 -7.20 2.36
CA THR A 90 -24.85 -6.73 2.56
C THR A 90 -25.83 -7.55 1.72
N GLN A 91 -25.52 -7.75 0.44
CA GLN A 91 -26.31 -8.59 -0.46
C GLN A 91 -26.39 -10.04 0.03
N PHE A 92 -25.28 -10.61 0.49
CA PHE A 92 -25.25 -11.97 1.03
C PHE A 92 -26.15 -12.11 2.27
N ARG A 93 -26.10 -11.15 3.20
CA ARG A 93 -26.94 -11.12 4.40
C ARG A 93 -28.43 -10.95 4.08
N GLN A 94 -28.77 -10.14 3.08
CA GLN A 94 -30.15 -9.98 2.62
C GLN A 94 -30.70 -11.27 1.99
N ASN A 95 -29.88 -11.96 1.20
CA ASN A 95 -30.28 -13.20 0.51
C ASN A 95 -30.24 -14.44 1.43
N ASN A 96 -29.55 -14.37 2.58
CA ASN A 96 -29.44 -15.46 3.56
C ASN A 96 -29.74 -14.95 4.99
N PRO A 97 -31.00 -14.58 5.30
CA PRO A 97 -31.37 -14.04 6.61
C PRO A 97 -31.19 -15.03 7.77
N THR A 98 -30.94 -16.31 7.51
CA THR A 98 -30.80 -17.41 8.49
C THR A 98 -29.36 -17.96 8.64
N GLY A 99 -28.34 -17.22 8.24
CA GLY A 99 -26.93 -17.67 8.36
C GLY A 99 -26.24 -17.28 9.66
N MET A 100 -26.22 -18.21 10.63
CA MET A 100 -25.48 -18.24 11.91
C MET A 100 -26.20 -17.68 13.16
N ASN A 101 -27.23 -18.39 13.62
CA ASN A 101 -27.40 -18.55 15.07
C ASN A 101 -26.23 -19.40 15.57
N ILE A 102 -25.16 -18.76 16.04
CA ILE A 102 -24.15 -19.45 16.86
C ILE A 102 -24.84 -19.72 18.19
N ASP A 103 -25.33 -20.94 18.35
CA ASP A 103 -25.96 -21.44 19.58
C ASP A 103 -24.98 -21.27 20.75
N GLN A 104 -25.20 -20.25 21.59
CA GLN A 104 -24.32 -19.93 22.72
C GLN A 104 -24.47 -20.92 23.90
N ASN A 105 -25.24 -22.01 23.76
CA ASN A 105 -25.54 -22.94 24.86
C ASN A 105 -24.88 -24.32 24.73
N LYS A 106 -23.55 -24.37 24.62
CA LYS A 106 -22.80 -25.62 24.84
C LYS A 106 -21.57 -25.43 25.73
N LYS A 107 -21.82 -25.09 27.00
CA LYS A 107 -20.94 -25.47 28.12
C LYS A 107 -21.77 -26.31 29.09
N LYS A 108 -21.61 -27.63 28.99
CA LYS A 108 -21.82 -28.55 30.12
C LYS A 108 -20.62 -28.47 31.04
#